data_AF-A0A2W5XFI4-F1
#
_entry.id   AF-A0A2W5XFI4-F1
#
_cell.length_a   1.000
_cell.length_b   1.000
_cell.length_c   1.000
_cell.angle_alpha   90.00
_cell.angle_beta   90.00
_cell.angle_gamma   90.00
#
_symmetry.space_group_name_H-M   'P 1'
#
loop_
_entity.id
_entity.type
_entity.pdbx_description
1 polymer ?
#
loop_
_entity_poly.entity_id
_entity_poly.type
_entity_poly.pdbx_seq_one_letter_code
_entity_poly.pdbx_strand_id
1 'polypeptide(L)'
;MRPEVTIIPEREPVAANTAPRRPLTRAEYLQLCLDQNGRCACGCGVKLDAIREKVIDEHRIPRALGGSDALDNRELWRKPCSDKKTREADLPAIAKAKRLNGETGQNRRSKPIKSAGFSNRTRKFDGSVGPTKKAARAAKEQC
;
A
#
# COMPACT_ATOMS: atom_id res chain seq x y z
N MET A 1 30.92 3.25 18.08
CA MET A 1 30.29 4.59 17.98
C MET A 1 29.34 4.54 16.79
N ARG A 2 28.06 4.92 16.96
CA ARG A 2 27.17 5.11 15.81
C ARG A 2 27.69 6.33 15.04
N PRO A 3 27.93 6.24 13.72
CA PRO A 3 28.34 7.40 12.96
C PRO A 3 27.27 8.48 13.07
N GLU A 4 27.72 9.72 13.30
CA GLU A 4 26.89 10.91 13.58
C GLU A 4 26.04 11.35 12.38
N VAL A 5 26.36 10.85 11.18
CA VAL A 5 25.70 11.23 9.93
C VAL A 5 25.05 9.99 9.32
N THR A 6 23.72 9.93 9.37
CA THR A 6 22.95 9.01 8.54
C THR A 6 23.10 9.43 7.07
N ILE A 7 23.74 8.59 6.26
CA ILE A 7 23.89 8.76 4.80
C ILE A 7 22.52 8.74 4.08
N ILE A 8 21.47 8.28 4.77
CA ILE A 8 20.11 8.25 4.25
C ILE A 8 19.52 9.65 4.44
N PRO A 9 19.18 10.38 3.35
CA PRO A 9 18.54 11.68 3.46
C PRO A 9 17.19 11.55 4.18
N GLU A 10 16.84 12.56 4.97
CA GLU A 10 15.51 12.67 5.54
C GLU A 10 14.49 12.69 4.40
N ARG A 11 13.47 11.82 4.50
CA ARG A 11 12.45 11.73 3.46
C ARG A 11 11.52 12.93 3.60
N GLU A 12 11.66 13.89 2.69
CA GLU A 12 10.72 15.01 2.61
C GLU A 12 9.29 14.49 2.48
N PRO A 13 8.33 15.06 3.24
CA PRO A 13 6.94 14.66 3.15
C PRO A 13 6.41 15.00 1.76
N VAL A 14 5.98 13.97 1.02
CA VAL A 14 5.31 14.17 -0.27
C VAL A 14 3.98 14.86 0.02
N ALA A 15 3.82 16.10 -0.44
CA ALA A 15 2.59 16.85 -0.26
C ALA A 15 1.40 16.01 -0.79
N ALA A 16 0.47 15.66 0.09
CA ALA A 16 -0.75 14.98 -0.32
C ALA A 16 -1.53 15.93 -1.25
N ASN A 17 -1.83 15.49 -2.47
CA ASN A 17 -2.71 16.20 -3.41
C ASN A 17 -4.13 16.28 -2.83
N THR A 18 -4.34 17.26 -1.94
CA THR A 18 -5.55 17.51 -1.15
C THR A 18 -6.59 18.33 -1.91
N ALA A 19 -6.30 18.72 -3.15
CA ALA A 19 -7.26 19.41 -4.01
C ALA A 19 -8.57 18.60 -4.16
N PRO A 20 -9.74 19.27 -4.17
CA PRO A 20 -11.02 18.59 -4.37
C PRO A 20 -11.03 17.84 -5.70
N ARG A 21 -11.81 16.75 -5.78
CA ARG A 21 -11.91 15.95 -7.01
C ARG A 21 -12.56 16.73 -8.13
N ARG A 22 -11.82 16.86 -9.23
CA ARG A 22 -12.31 17.48 -10.45
C ARG A 22 -13.04 16.44 -11.30
N PRO A 23 -14.35 16.59 -11.51
CA PRO A 23 -15.09 15.71 -12.42
C PRO A 23 -14.60 15.94 -13.86
N LEU A 24 -14.72 14.91 -14.68
CA LEU A 24 -14.42 15.04 -16.10
C LEU A 24 -15.47 15.94 -16.76
N THR A 25 -15.04 16.95 -17.50
CA THR A 25 -15.98 17.75 -18.31
C THR A 25 -16.50 16.94 -19.48
N ARG A 26 -17.63 17.34 -20.07
CA ARG A 26 -18.19 16.66 -21.26
C ARG A 26 -17.23 16.68 -22.44
N ALA A 27 -16.49 17.78 -22.62
CA ALA A 27 -15.49 17.91 -23.69
C ALA A 27 -14.32 16.94 -23.49
N GLU A 28 -13.78 16.86 -22.27
CA GLU A 28 -12.72 15.90 -21.92
C GLU A 28 -13.19 14.45 -22.05
N TYR A 29 -14.43 14.14 -21.66
CA TYR A 29 -15.01 12.81 -21.84
C TYR A 29 -15.08 12.41 -23.31
N LEU A 30 -15.54 13.33 -24.18
CA LEU A 30 -15.59 13.09 -25.62
C LEU A 30 -14.19 12.94 -26.21
N GLN A 31 -13.23 13.76 -25.78
CA GLN A 31 -11.83 13.68 -26.20
C GLN A 31 -11.25 12.29 -25.88
N LEU A 32 -11.36 11.82 -24.63
CA LEU A 32 -10.91 10.47 -24.26
C LEU A 32 -11.63 9.37 -25.05
N CYS A 33 -12.92 9.54 -25.33
CA CYS A 33 -13.66 8.58 -26.13
C CYS A 33 -13.11 8.50 -27.56
N LEU A 34 -12.78 9.64 -28.18
CA LEU A 34 -12.18 9.70 -29.51
C LEU A 34 -10.77 9.11 -29.51
N ASP A 35 -9.93 9.50 -28.54
CA ASP A 35 -8.55 9.02 -28.40
C ASP A 35 -8.47 7.51 -28.17
N GLN A 36 -9.50 6.92 -27.53
CA GLN A 36 -9.62 5.48 -27.29
C GLN A 36 -10.44 4.75 -28.37
N ASN A 37 -10.83 5.41 -29.46
CA ASN A 37 -11.69 4.87 -30.51
C ASN A 37 -13.00 4.24 -29.97
N GLY A 38 -13.54 4.79 -28.88
CA GLY A 38 -14.73 4.29 -28.18
C GLY A 38 -14.55 2.92 -27.55
N ARG A 39 -13.30 2.49 -27.26
CA ARG A 39 -12.98 1.21 -26.63
C ARG A 39 -12.43 1.39 -25.24
N CYS A 40 -12.57 0.34 -24.43
CA CYS A 40 -12.03 0.32 -23.08
C CYS A 40 -10.50 0.36 -23.11
N ALA A 41 -9.91 1.33 -22.41
CA ALA A 41 -8.46 1.55 -22.40
C ALA A 41 -7.66 0.46 -21.67
N CYS A 42 -8.28 -0.38 -20.85
CA CYS A 42 -7.59 -1.47 -20.15
C CYS A 42 -6.91 -2.51 -21.07
N GLY A 43 -7.15 -2.47 -22.38
CA GLY A 43 -6.60 -3.41 -23.36
C GLY A 43 -7.50 -4.60 -23.68
N CYS A 44 -8.71 -4.70 -23.10
CA CYS A 44 -9.64 -5.79 -23.42
C CYS A 44 -10.27 -5.71 -24.81
N GLY A 45 -10.13 -4.56 -25.50
CA GLY A 45 -10.64 -4.34 -26.86
C GLY A 45 -12.15 -4.17 -26.99
N VAL A 46 -12.93 -4.29 -25.92
CA VAL A 46 -14.40 -4.16 -25.95
C VAL A 46 -14.80 -2.69 -26.12
N LYS A 47 -15.86 -2.44 -26.92
CA LYS A 47 -16.44 -1.10 -27.09
C LYS A 47 -17.12 -0.64 -25.79
N LEU A 48 -16.99 0.64 -25.48
CA LEU A 48 -17.64 1.24 -24.32
C LEU A 48 -19.14 1.38 -24.59
N ASP A 49 -19.95 0.85 -23.69
CA ASP A 49 -21.41 0.95 -23.73
C ASP A 49 -21.92 1.68 -22.48
N ALA A 50 -22.16 2.99 -22.65
CA ALA A 50 -22.67 3.83 -21.58
C ALA A 50 -24.12 3.51 -21.18
N ILE A 51 -24.89 2.83 -22.04
CA ILE A 51 -26.30 2.50 -21.82
C ILE A 51 -26.40 1.21 -21.00
N ARG A 52 -25.66 0.16 -21.39
CA ARG A 52 -25.79 -1.18 -20.79
C ARG A 52 -24.85 -1.42 -19.61
N GLU A 53 -23.62 -0.92 -19.66
CA GLU A 53 -22.55 -1.38 -18.76
C GLU A 53 -21.99 -0.27 -17.84
N LYS A 54 -22.35 0.99 -18.08
CA LYS A 54 -21.71 2.19 -17.55
C LYS A 54 -20.22 2.30 -17.94
N VAL A 55 -19.81 3.53 -18.18
CA VAL A 55 -18.41 3.89 -18.43
C VAL A 55 -17.87 4.58 -17.19
N ILE A 56 -16.70 4.14 -16.74
CA ILE A 56 -16.03 4.66 -15.55
C ILE A 56 -14.85 5.51 -15.99
N ASP A 57 -14.72 6.67 -15.35
CA ASP A 57 -13.56 7.54 -15.41
C ASP A 57 -12.47 7.00 -14.47
N GLU A 58 -11.57 6.22 -15.03
CA GLU A 58 -10.50 5.51 -14.35
C GLU A 58 -9.22 6.33 -14.34
N HIS A 59 -8.51 6.30 -13.20
CA HIS A 59 -7.21 6.97 -13.10
C HIS A 59 -6.11 5.94 -13.33
N ARG A 60 -5.15 6.22 -14.22
CA ARG A 60 -4.00 5.31 -14.45
C ARG A 60 -3.24 5.08 -13.14
N ILE A 61 -2.89 6.19 -12.48
CA ILE A 61 -2.36 6.20 -11.12
C ILE A 61 -3.49 6.65 -10.19
N PRO A 62 -3.86 5.84 -9.18
CA PRO A 62 -4.86 6.23 -8.20
C PRO A 62 -4.45 7.49 -7.44
N ARG A 63 -5.43 8.35 -7.16
CA ARG A 63 -5.22 9.58 -6.38
C ARG A 63 -4.60 9.34 -5.00
N ALA A 64 -5.01 8.27 -4.33
CA ALA A 64 -4.48 7.89 -3.03
C ALA A 64 -3.00 7.47 -3.07
N LEU A 65 -2.46 7.23 -4.27
CA LEU A 65 -1.04 6.93 -4.53
C LEU A 65 -0.31 8.08 -5.22
N GLY A 66 -0.89 9.29 -5.23
CA GLY A 66 -0.28 10.48 -5.83
C GLY A 66 -0.75 10.83 -7.23
N GLY A 67 -1.71 10.10 -7.80
CA GLY A 67 -2.27 10.41 -9.12
C GLY A 67 -3.01 11.76 -9.18
N SER A 68 -2.91 12.44 -10.32
CA SER A 68 -3.56 13.71 -10.61
C SER A 68 -4.95 13.54 -11.25
N ASP A 69 -5.76 14.60 -11.23
CA ASP A 69 -7.02 14.72 -11.99
C ASP A 69 -6.78 15.30 -13.42
N ALA A 70 -5.52 15.28 -13.89
CA ALA A 70 -5.17 15.75 -15.23
C ALA A 70 -5.54 14.69 -16.27
N LEU A 71 -5.86 15.13 -17.50
CA LEU A 71 -6.43 14.28 -18.54
C LEU A 71 -5.48 13.13 -18.96
N ASP A 72 -4.17 13.36 -18.85
CA ASP A 72 -3.10 12.37 -19.10
C ASP A 72 -3.12 11.18 -18.14
N ASN A 73 -3.66 11.36 -16.94
CA ASN A 73 -3.84 10.32 -15.92
C ASN A 73 -5.25 9.72 -15.93
N ARG A 74 -6.09 10.02 -16.93
CA ARG A 74 -7.50 9.63 -16.97
C ARG A 74 -7.79 8.77 -18.19
N GLU A 75 -8.64 7.77 -18.03
CA GLU A 75 -9.05 6.86 -19.09
C GLU A 75 -10.49 6.39 -18.90
N LEU A 76 -11.17 6.07 -20.01
CA LEU A 76 -12.51 5.51 -19.97
C LEU A 76 -12.47 3.98 -19.97
N TRP A 77 -13.01 3.39 -18.93
CA TRP A 77 -13.03 1.95 -18.71
C TRP A 77 -14.47 1.43 -18.64
N ARG A 78 -14.67 0.19 -19.07
CA ARG A 78 -15.90 -0.54 -18.73
C ARG A 78 -15.92 -0.90 -17.25
N LYS A 79 -17.12 -0.89 -16.65
CA LYS A 79 -17.27 -1.13 -15.20
C LYS A 79 -16.55 -2.39 -14.68
N PRO A 80 -16.65 -3.58 -15.29
CA PRO A 80 -15.98 -4.79 -14.80
C PRO A 80 -14.46 -4.70 -14.82
N CYS A 81 -13.87 -3.99 -15.81
CA CYS A 81 -12.43 -3.80 -15.86
C CYS A 81 -11.96 -2.83 -14.78
N SER A 82 -12.71 -1.75 -14.54
CA SER A 82 -12.41 -0.81 -13.46
C SER A 82 -12.57 -1.46 -12.08
N ASP A 83 -13.63 -2.25 -11.88
CA ASP A 83 -13.84 -3.04 -10.66
C ASP A 83 -12.68 -4.02 -10.42
N LYS A 84 -12.20 -4.68 -11.49
CA LYS A 84 -11.05 -5.59 -11.43
C LYS A 84 -9.78 -4.86 -10.99
N LYS A 85 -9.42 -3.76 -11.65
CA LYS A 85 -8.26 -2.91 -11.29
C LYS A 85 -8.35 -2.43 -9.85
N THR A 86 -9.53 -1.93 -9.46
CA THR A 86 -9.79 -1.46 -8.10
C THR A 86 -9.52 -2.55 -7.07
N ARG A 87 -10.08 -3.74 -7.27
CA ARG A 87 -9.99 -4.86 -6.31
C ARG A 87 -8.63 -5.52 -6.26
N GLU A 88 -8.04 -5.79 -7.42
CA GLU A 88 -6.83 -6.61 -7.53
C GLU A 88 -5.54 -5.81 -7.39
N ALA A 89 -5.53 -4.52 -7.79
CA ALA A 89 -4.32 -3.71 -7.82
C ALA A 89 -4.38 -2.51 -6.87
N ASP A 90 -5.39 -1.65 -7.01
CA ASP A 90 -5.39 -0.34 -6.34
C ASP A 90 -5.62 -0.46 -4.84
N LEU A 91 -6.65 -1.22 -4.40
CA LEU A 91 -6.96 -1.38 -2.99
C LEU A 91 -5.80 -1.98 -2.19
N PRO A 92 -5.13 -3.07 -2.66
CA PRO A 92 -3.92 -3.58 -1.99
C PRO A 92 -2.78 -2.56 -1.94
N ALA A 93 -2.53 -1.83 -3.03
CA ALA A 93 -1.46 -0.84 -3.09
C ALA A 93 -1.72 0.35 -2.14
N ILE A 94 -2.96 0.85 -2.11
CA ILE A 94 -3.40 1.91 -1.19
C ILE A 94 -3.26 1.44 0.26
N ALA A 95 -3.73 0.24 0.59
CA ALA A 95 -3.60 -0.31 1.94
C ALA A 95 -2.13 -0.43 2.38
N LYS A 96 -1.24 -0.83 1.46
CA LYS A 96 0.21 -0.85 1.72
C LYS A 96 0.76 0.56 1.94
N ALA A 97 0.38 1.53 1.13
CA ALA A 97 0.83 2.92 1.27
C ALA A 97 0.41 3.51 2.64
N LYS A 98 -0.85 3.35 3.02
CA LYS A 98 -1.37 3.77 4.35
C LYS A 98 -0.61 3.14 5.50
N ARG A 99 -0.29 1.85 5.39
CA ARG A 99 0.52 1.14 6.40
C ARG A 99 1.94 1.71 6.49
N LEU A 100 2.58 2.02 5.36
CA LEU A 100 3.94 2.58 5.34
C LEU A 100 3.97 4.01 5.89
N ASN A 101 2.93 4.82 5.63
CA ASN A 101 2.74 6.16 6.16
C ASN A 101 2.37 6.18 7.65
N GLY A 102 2.12 5.02 8.27
CA GLY A 102 1.73 4.92 9.67
C GLY A 102 0.29 5.26 10.00
N GLU A 103 -0.54 5.48 8.99
CA GLU A 103 -1.98 5.68 9.16
C GLU A 103 -2.67 4.41 9.71
N THR A 104 -2.08 3.24 9.50
CA THR A 104 -2.69 1.95 9.91
C THR A 104 -1.64 0.99 10.47
N GLY A 105 -1.88 0.49 11.68
CA GLY A 105 -1.19 -0.68 12.25
C GLY A 105 0.24 -0.48 12.76
N GLN A 106 0.81 0.72 12.64
CA GLN A 106 2.14 1.05 13.19
C GLN A 106 2.11 1.57 14.64
N ASN A 107 0.93 1.93 15.15
CA ASN A 107 0.78 2.33 16.54
C ASN A 107 1.08 1.16 17.47
N ARG A 108 1.74 1.45 18.59
CA ARG A 108 1.97 0.46 19.66
C ARG A 108 0.61 -0.13 20.04
N ARG A 109 0.48 -1.46 19.97
CA ARG A 109 -0.75 -2.13 20.41
C ARG A 109 -1.07 -1.68 21.83
N SER A 110 -2.31 -1.23 22.07
CA SER A 110 -2.75 -0.71 23.37
C SER A 110 -2.54 -1.72 24.51
N LYS A 111 -2.54 -3.02 24.18
CA LYS A 111 -2.19 -4.10 25.09
C LYS A 111 -1.09 -4.97 24.48
N PRO A 112 0.11 -5.05 25.08
CA PRO A 112 1.14 -5.98 24.65
C PRO A 112 0.66 -7.42 24.87
N ILE A 113 1.12 -8.34 24.01
CA ILE A 113 0.80 -9.77 24.15
C ILE A 113 1.38 -10.25 25.48
N LYS A 114 0.52 -10.75 26.38
CA LYS A 114 0.94 -11.43 27.60
C LYS A 114 1.44 -12.82 27.22
N SER A 115 2.74 -12.96 27.02
CA SER A 115 3.40 -14.27 26.84
C SER A 115 4.05 -14.70 28.16
N ALA A 116 4.24 -16.00 28.36
CA ALA A 116 4.86 -16.57 29.56
C ALA A 116 6.35 -16.23 29.75
N GLY A 117 6.91 -15.37 28.88
CA GLY A 117 8.35 -15.10 28.81
C GLY A 117 9.12 -16.24 28.14
N PHE A 118 10.38 -15.99 27.80
CA PHE A 118 11.28 -17.05 27.34
C PHE A 118 11.73 -17.89 28.53
N SER A 119 11.75 -19.21 28.38
CA SER A 119 12.19 -20.10 29.45
C SER A 119 13.70 -19.95 29.70
N ASN A 120 14.14 -20.33 30.90
CA ASN A 120 15.56 -20.36 31.25
C ASN A 120 16.33 -21.53 30.62
N ARG A 121 15.70 -22.31 29.72
CA ARG A 121 16.28 -23.47 29.05
C ARG A 121 16.31 -23.26 27.54
N THR A 122 17.42 -23.63 26.90
CA THR A 122 17.60 -23.55 25.46
C THR A 122 18.10 -24.88 24.92
N ARG A 123 17.66 -25.24 23.71
CA ARG A 123 18.17 -26.40 22.99
C ARG A 123 19.44 -25.98 22.25
N LYS A 124 20.54 -26.70 22.48
CA LYS A 124 21.83 -26.49 21.81
C LYS A 124 21.84 -27.16 20.44
N PHE A 125 22.87 -26.87 19.65
CA PHE A 125 23.05 -27.41 18.30
C PHE A 125 23.15 -28.94 18.28
N ASP A 126 23.68 -29.53 19.35
CA ASP A 126 23.77 -30.99 19.58
C ASP A 126 22.42 -31.62 20.02
N GLY A 127 21.33 -30.85 20.08
CA GLY A 127 20.02 -31.31 20.53
C GLY A 127 19.85 -31.37 22.06
N SER A 128 20.91 -31.17 22.84
CA SER A 128 20.83 -31.17 24.30
C SER A 128 20.10 -29.94 24.83
N VAL A 129 19.39 -30.07 25.96
CA VAL A 129 18.66 -28.96 26.59
C VAL A 129 19.41 -28.50 27.84
N GLY A 130 19.93 -27.27 27.80
CA GLY A 130 20.71 -26.68 28.89
C GLY A 130 20.19 -25.29 29.31
N PRO A 131 20.77 -24.68 30.36
CA PRO A 131 20.41 -23.33 30.76
C PRO A 131 20.76 -22.31 29.67
N THR A 132 19.98 -21.24 29.54
CA THR A 132 20.35 -20.10 28.70
C THR A 132 21.62 -19.45 29.25
N LYS A 133 22.41 -18.77 28.38
CA LYS A 133 23.61 -18.04 28.83
C LYS A 133 23.32 -17.07 29.98
N LYS A 134 22.16 -16.41 29.95
CA LYS A 134 21.70 -15.52 31.02
C LYS A 134 21.44 -16.28 32.33
N ALA A 135 20.75 -17.42 32.28
CA ALA A 135 20.49 -18.24 33.45
C ALA A 135 21.79 -18.84 34.03
N ALA A 136 22.72 -19.28 33.16
CA ALA A 136 24.02 -19.78 33.59
C ALA A 136 24.88 -18.69 34.26
N ARG A 137 24.86 -17.46 33.73
CA ARG A 137 25.55 -16.32 34.35
C ARG A 137 24.94 -15.95 35.71
N ALA A 138 23.60 -15.89 35.80
CA ALA A 138 22.91 -15.61 37.06
C ALA A 138 23.18 -16.68 38.14
N ALA A 139 23.24 -17.95 37.75
CA ALA A 139 23.59 -19.04 38.68
C ALA A 139 25.05 -18.94 39.17
N LYS A 140 25.96 -18.40 38.35
CA LYS A 140 27.37 -18.23 38.70
C LYS A 140 27.63 -17.01 39.60
N GLU A 141 26.77 -16.00 39.54
CA GLU A 141 26.82 -14.80 40.39
C GLU A 141 26.18 -15.03 41.78
N GLN A 142 25.52 -16.18 42.00
CA GLN A 142 24.86 -16.57 43.25
C GLN A 142 25.67 -17.57 44.09
N CYS A 143 26.86 -17.94 43.62
CA CYS A 143 27.81 -18.81 44.30
C CYS A 143 29.10 -18.03 44.59
#